data_AF-A0A0S8CWT0-F1
#
_entry.id   AF-A0A0S8CWT0-F1
#
_cell.length_a   1.000
_cell.length_b   1.000
_cell.length_c   1.000
_cell.angle_alpha   90.00
_cell.angle_beta   90.00
_cell.angle_gamma   90.00
#
_symmetry.space_group_name_H-M   'P 1'
#
loop_
_entity.id
_entity.type
_entity.pdbx_description
1 polymer ?
#
loop_
_entity_poly.entity_id
_entity_poly.type
_entity_poly.pdbx_seq_one_letter_code
_entity_poly.pdbx_strand_id
1 'polypeptide(L)'
;MIADDDTIFEQGLSRLRKPVLPLVNMVQFLYLTGPFETIKVVLGSLTKAVELEGVLYDNPQQLLKPYTSFLREFEVIKGKKKLSAALPFIINEKEEPVAKRPALELWIKQQILSRELEIINSLLCGPCGCVLCCTGPNSRFDEASGFKGRMKQEFFEIPLGDNEIDLFDISRVDTAESRALTARSNPPLQLGQAPFYKNEMTLFHWENGWSLILPEGSICPRLAPDTKRCTVYDNRPEVCRKPQIFPYVLEKTPDIAKRSDGALIPVFMARNKILAVWDCPYVRRLQHEIGAYAEMSGLEPIFKKSKT
;
A
#
# COMPACT_ATOMS: atom_id res chain seq x y z
N MET A 1 19.01 -19.85 -10.91
CA MET A 1 20.32 -19.31 -10.49
C MET A 1 20.11 -17.83 -10.25
N ILE A 2 20.31 -17.37 -9.02
CA ILE A 2 20.26 -15.95 -8.66
C ILE A 2 21.57 -15.36 -9.20
N ALA A 3 21.53 -14.33 -10.05
CA ALA A 3 22.76 -13.64 -10.43
C ALA A 3 23.40 -13.04 -9.17
N ASP A 4 24.73 -13.02 -9.05
CA ASP A 4 25.45 -12.56 -7.84
C ASP A 4 24.94 -11.21 -7.29
N ASP A 5 24.43 -10.36 -8.18
CA ASP A 5 23.92 -9.02 -7.89
C ASP A 5 22.50 -9.00 -7.28
N ASP A 6 21.72 -10.10 -7.34
CA ASP A 6 20.36 -10.20 -6.78
C ASP A 6 20.35 -10.62 -5.29
N THR A 7 21.50 -11.04 -4.76
CA THR A 7 21.66 -11.41 -3.34
C THR A 7 21.23 -10.30 -2.38
N ILE A 8 21.37 -9.03 -2.82
CA ILE A 8 20.94 -7.86 -2.04
C ILE A 8 19.42 -7.84 -1.80
N PHE A 9 18.63 -8.51 -2.65
CA PHE A 9 17.16 -8.59 -2.54
C PHE A 9 16.66 -9.87 -1.87
N GLU A 10 17.55 -10.77 -1.44
CA GLU A 10 17.15 -12.13 -1.07
C GLU A 10 16.09 -12.18 0.03
N GLN A 11 16.12 -11.26 1.00
CA GLN A 11 15.08 -11.19 2.03
C GLN A 11 13.69 -10.87 1.45
N GLY A 12 13.61 -9.95 0.49
CA GLY A 12 12.36 -9.60 -0.18
C GLY A 12 11.93 -10.68 -1.19
N LEU A 13 12.89 -11.27 -1.92
CA LEU A 13 12.65 -12.38 -2.83
C LEU A 13 12.12 -13.62 -2.11
N SER A 14 12.68 -13.94 -0.95
CA SER A 14 12.20 -15.02 -0.08
C SER A 14 10.72 -14.86 0.28
N ARG A 15 10.26 -13.61 0.48
CA ARG A 15 8.85 -13.30 0.73
C ARG A 15 7.99 -13.38 -0.53
N LEU A 16 8.45 -12.86 -1.67
CA LEU A 16 7.75 -12.99 -2.95
C LEU A 16 7.54 -14.46 -3.36
N ARG A 17 8.49 -15.34 -3.03
CA ARG A 17 8.40 -16.79 -3.29
C ARG A 17 7.43 -17.52 -2.35
N LYS A 18 6.94 -16.88 -1.29
CA LYS A 18 6.05 -17.47 -0.28
C LYS A 18 4.84 -16.56 0.01
N PRO A 19 3.96 -16.32 -0.99
CA PRO A 19 2.78 -15.48 -0.80
C PRO A 19 1.86 -16.02 0.28
N VAL A 20 1.26 -15.15 1.11
CA VAL A 20 0.39 -15.62 2.19
C VAL A 20 -1.01 -16.01 1.71
N LEU A 21 -1.45 -15.51 0.55
CA LEU A 21 -2.83 -15.70 0.10
C LEU A 21 -3.29 -17.14 -0.11
N PRO A 22 -2.47 -18.08 -0.64
CA PRO A 22 -2.81 -19.49 -0.65
C PRO A 22 -3.18 -20.03 0.74
N LEU A 23 -2.41 -19.67 1.77
CA LEU A 23 -2.71 -20.06 3.16
C LEU A 23 -4.02 -19.41 3.67
N VAL A 24 -4.29 -18.16 3.29
CA VAL A 24 -5.55 -17.47 3.64
C VAL A 24 -6.75 -18.19 3.03
N ASN A 25 -6.66 -18.55 1.74
CA ASN A 25 -7.71 -19.28 1.03
C ASN A 25 -7.94 -20.66 1.66
N MET A 26 -6.87 -21.37 2.03
CA MET A 26 -6.95 -22.62 2.76
C MET A 26 -7.65 -22.45 4.11
N VAL A 27 -7.25 -21.46 4.92
CA VAL A 27 -7.89 -21.17 6.22
C VAL A 27 -9.38 -20.88 6.04
N GLN A 28 -9.72 -20.09 5.04
CA GLN A 28 -11.11 -19.77 4.73
C GLN A 28 -11.89 -21.04 4.35
N PHE A 29 -11.33 -21.87 3.46
CA PHE A 29 -11.95 -23.12 3.05
C PHE A 29 -12.17 -24.07 4.24
N LEU A 30 -11.15 -24.27 5.07
CA LEU A 30 -11.23 -25.08 6.28
C LEU A 30 -12.26 -24.53 7.26
N TYR A 31 -12.28 -23.21 7.48
CA TYR A 31 -13.26 -22.58 8.34
C TYR A 31 -14.68 -22.84 7.85
N LEU A 32 -14.95 -22.66 6.55
CA LEU A 32 -16.30 -22.75 6.00
C LEU A 32 -16.81 -24.18 5.88
N THR A 33 -15.94 -25.12 5.52
CA THR A 33 -16.33 -26.52 5.26
C THR A 33 -16.13 -27.43 6.46
N GLY A 34 -15.22 -27.09 7.36
CA GLY A 34 -14.88 -27.88 8.54
C GLY A 34 -15.76 -27.59 9.76
N PRO A 35 -15.67 -28.43 10.81
CA PRO A 35 -16.42 -28.31 12.05
C PRO A 35 -15.86 -27.22 12.99
N PHE A 36 -15.24 -26.19 12.44
CA PHE A 36 -14.59 -25.13 13.23
C PHE A 36 -15.56 -23.99 13.51
N GLU A 37 -15.69 -23.62 14.78
CA GLU A 37 -16.54 -22.51 15.19
C GLU A 37 -15.89 -21.13 14.97
N THR A 38 -14.56 -21.04 15.07
CA THR A 38 -13.83 -19.78 15.00
C THR A 38 -12.55 -19.92 14.19
N ILE A 39 -12.05 -18.80 13.67
CA ILE A 39 -10.77 -18.73 12.95
C ILE A 39 -9.62 -19.08 13.89
N LYS A 40 -9.72 -18.72 15.17
CA LYS A 40 -8.72 -19.09 16.17
C LYS A 40 -8.52 -20.61 16.25
N VAL A 41 -9.60 -21.40 16.20
CA VAL A 41 -9.51 -22.86 16.25
C VAL A 41 -8.89 -23.41 14.96
N VAL A 42 -9.23 -22.86 13.80
CA VAL A 42 -8.59 -23.22 12.51
C VAL A 42 -7.08 -22.95 12.56
N LEU A 43 -6.68 -21.73 12.97
CA LEU A 43 -5.26 -21.39 13.09
C LEU A 43 -4.54 -22.24 14.14
N GLY A 44 -5.24 -22.68 15.19
CA GLY A 44 -4.72 -23.60 16.20
C GLY A 44 -4.45 -25.01 15.69
N SER A 45 -5.16 -25.46 14.64
CA SER A 45 -4.99 -26.80 14.07
C SER A 45 -3.91 -26.88 12.98
N LEU A 46 -3.48 -25.74 12.42
CA LEU A 46 -2.41 -25.62 11.40
C LEU A 46 -1.00 -25.79 11.99
N THR A 47 -0.73 -26.96 12.56
CA THR A 47 0.54 -27.27 13.27
C THR A 47 1.61 -27.93 12.39
N LYS A 48 1.23 -28.44 11.22
CA LYS A 48 2.12 -29.14 10.29
C LYS A 48 2.45 -28.26 9.09
N ALA A 49 3.57 -28.55 8.45
CA ALA A 49 3.91 -27.97 7.16
C ALA A 49 2.82 -28.30 6.12
N VAL A 50 2.57 -27.35 5.22
CA VAL A 50 1.59 -27.48 4.14
C VAL A 50 2.25 -27.06 2.84
N GLU A 51 2.00 -27.81 1.77
CA GLU A 51 2.38 -27.42 0.42
C GLU A 51 1.15 -26.91 -0.33
N LEU A 52 1.22 -25.69 -0.86
CA LEU A 52 0.16 -25.08 -1.69
C LEU A 52 0.81 -24.40 -2.89
N GLU A 53 0.26 -24.62 -4.08
CA GLU A 53 0.76 -24.00 -5.34
C GLU A 53 2.27 -24.22 -5.55
N GLY A 54 2.80 -25.39 -5.18
CA GLY A 54 4.23 -25.73 -5.29
C GLY A 54 5.14 -25.04 -4.25
N VAL A 55 4.55 -24.38 -3.25
CA VAL A 55 5.29 -23.70 -2.16
C VAL A 55 5.10 -24.45 -0.85
N LEU A 56 6.20 -24.81 -0.21
CA LEU A 56 6.22 -25.38 1.14
C LEU A 56 6.20 -24.28 2.22
N TYR A 57 5.14 -24.30 3.03
CA TYR A 57 4.96 -23.46 4.20
C TYR A 57 5.27 -24.28 5.46
N ASP A 58 6.50 -24.18 5.97
CA ASP A 58 6.98 -24.98 7.10
C ASP A 58 6.23 -24.69 8.41
N ASN A 59 5.90 -23.41 8.64
CA ASN A 59 5.17 -22.95 9.83
C ASN A 59 4.02 -22.02 9.44
N PRO A 60 2.91 -22.56 8.90
CA PRO A 60 1.80 -21.75 8.38
C PRO A 60 1.12 -20.92 9.48
N GLN A 61 1.04 -21.45 10.71
CA GLN A 61 0.49 -20.72 11.85
C GLN A 61 1.29 -19.44 12.15
N GLN A 62 2.62 -19.52 12.17
CA GLN A 62 3.46 -18.35 12.42
C GLN A 62 3.35 -17.32 11.29
N LEU A 63 3.27 -17.78 10.03
CA LEU A 63 3.10 -16.90 8.88
C LEU A 63 1.75 -16.17 8.87
N LEU A 64 0.68 -16.84 9.32
CA LEU A 64 -0.67 -16.27 9.37
C LEU A 64 -0.92 -15.38 10.59
N LYS A 65 -0.10 -15.50 11.64
CA LYS A 65 -0.26 -14.76 12.90
C LYS A 65 -0.47 -13.26 12.71
N PRO A 66 0.32 -12.53 11.89
CA PRO A 66 0.13 -11.09 11.67
C PRO A 66 -1.22 -10.72 11.04
N TYR A 67 -1.90 -11.67 10.39
CA TYR A 67 -3.14 -11.45 9.64
C TYR A 67 -4.39 -11.94 10.39
N THR A 68 -4.23 -12.43 11.63
CA THR A 68 -5.32 -13.02 12.44
C THR A 68 -6.51 -12.08 12.58
N SER A 69 -6.28 -10.78 12.80
CA SER A 69 -7.35 -9.79 12.93
C SER A 69 -8.22 -9.70 11.68
N PHE A 70 -7.61 -9.71 10.48
CA PHE A 70 -8.31 -9.69 9.20
C PHE A 70 -9.03 -11.02 8.94
N LEU A 71 -8.38 -12.15 9.22
CA LEU A 71 -8.97 -13.48 9.03
C LEU A 71 -10.22 -13.67 9.88
N ARG A 72 -10.24 -13.14 11.11
CA ARG A 72 -11.41 -13.19 12.01
C ARG A 72 -12.64 -12.48 11.44
N GLU A 73 -12.52 -11.64 10.41
CA GLU A 73 -13.70 -11.07 9.75
C GLU A 73 -14.56 -12.15 9.05
N PHE A 74 -13.99 -13.30 8.67
CA PHE A 74 -14.77 -14.44 8.16
C PHE A 74 -15.75 -15.01 9.19
N GLU A 75 -15.56 -14.74 10.49
CA GLU A 75 -16.46 -15.21 11.56
C GLU A 75 -17.89 -14.68 11.41
N VAL A 76 -18.09 -13.61 10.63
CA VAL A 76 -19.41 -13.09 10.26
C VAL A 76 -20.24 -14.12 9.49
N ILE A 77 -19.61 -14.96 8.67
CA ILE A 77 -20.32 -15.92 7.79
C ILE A 77 -21.08 -16.97 8.61
N LYS A 78 -20.54 -17.39 9.76
CA LYS A 78 -21.21 -18.32 10.70
C LYS A 78 -21.94 -17.59 11.84
N GLY A 79 -22.15 -16.29 11.73
CA GLY A 79 -22.87 -15.49 12.73
C GLY A 79 -22.14 -15.30 14.07
N LYS A 80 -20.83 -15.62 14.14
CA LYS A 80 -20.03 -15.47 15.38
C LYS A 80 -19.55 -14.03 15.60
N LYS A 81 -19.63 -13.19 14.56
CA LYS A 81 -19.30 -11.77 14.59
C LYS A 81 -20.32 -10.95 13.80
N LYS A 82 -20.52 -9.69 14.17
CA LYS A 82 -21.27 -8.73 13.34
C LYS A 82 -20.39 -8.20 12.21
N LEU A 83 -21.00 -7.94 11.06
CA LEU A 83 -20.30 -7.34 9.94
C LEU A 83 -19.70 -5.98 10.34
N SER A 84 -18.42 -5.78 10.03
CA SER A 84 -17.73 -4.54 10.35
C SER A 84 -18.43 -3.35 9.68
N ALA A 85 -18.60 -2.26 10.44
CA ALA A 85 -19.13 -1.03 9.89
C ALA A 85 -18.21 -0.42 8.81
N ALA A 86 -16.94 -0.84 8.77
CA ALA A 86 -15.95 -0.40 7.80
C ALA A 86 -15.98 -1.19 6.47
N LEU A 87 -16.82 -2.23 6.31
CA LEU A 87 -16.93 -2.93 5.04
C LEU A 87 -17.54 -1.98 3.98
N PRO A 88 -16.82 -1.68 2.87
CA PRO A 88 -17.33 -0.83 1.82
C PRO A 88 -18.42 -1.51 1.00
N PHE A 89 -19.11 -0.72 0.18
CA PHE A 89 -19.96 -1.27 -0.88
C PHE A 89 -19.08 -1.67 -2.05
N ILE A 90 -19.20 -2.92 -2.54
CA ILE A 90 -18.33 -3.45 -3.59
C ILE A 90 -19.14 -3.76 -4.84
N ILE A 91 -18.69 -3.23 -5.98
CA ILE A 91 -19.23 -3.48 -7.31
C ILE A 91 -18.22 -4.23 -8.18
N ASN A 92 -18.69 -4.93 -9.21
CA ASN A 92 -17.82 -5.57 -10.21
C ASN A 92 -17.47 -4.58 -11.35
N GLU A 93 -16.72 -5.04 -12.36
CA GLU A 93 -16.33 -4.21 -13.51
C GLU A 93 -17.49 -3.81 -14.43
N LYS A 94 -18.67 -4.43 -14.27
CA LYS A 94 -19.92 -4.06 -14.93
C LYS A 94 -20.77 -3.11 -14.09
N GLU A 95 -20.22 -2.59 -13.00
CA GLU A 95 -20.88 -1.72 -12.02
C GLU A 95 -22.03 -2.39 -11.25
N GLU A 96 -22.08 -3.72 -11.23
CA GLU A 96 -23.10 -4.47 -10.53
C GLU A 96 -22.65 -4.80 -9.08
N PRO A 97 -23.56 -4.79 -8.09
CA PRO A 97 -23.22 -5.13 -6.72
C PRO A 97 -22.68 -6.56 -6.57
N VAL A 98 -21.55 -6.71 -5.87
CA VAL A 98 -20.99 -8.01 -5.52
C VAL A 98 -21.74 -8.58 -4.31
N ALA A 99 -22.04 -9.88 -4.35
CA ALA A 99 -22.69 -10.57 -3.24
C ALA A 99 -21.87 -10.44 -1.94
N LYS A 100 -22.55 -10.41 -0.79
CA LYS A 100 -21.94 -10.12 0.53
C LYS A 100 -20.71 -10.96 0.86
N ARG A 101 -20.74 -12.26 0.55
CA ARG A 101 -19.63 -13.17 0.87
C ARG A 101 -18.39 -12.89 -0.01
N PRO A 102 -18.48 -12.89 -1.36
CA PRO A 102 -17.36 -12.47 -2.19
C PRO A 102 -16.87 -11.05 -1.90
N ALA A 103 -17.76 -10.12 -1.54
CA ALA A 103 -17.37 -8.77 -1.12
C ALA A 103 -16.51 -8.79 0.16
N LEU A 104 -16.88 -9.59 1.15
CA LEU A 104 -16.08 -9.80 2.37
C LEU A 104 -14.72 -10.44 2.05
N GLU A 105 -14.69 -11.44 1.17
CA GLU A 105 -13.46 -12.08 0.69
C GLU A 105 -12.50 -11.08 0.05
N LEU A 106 -12.99 -10.26 -0.89
CA LEU A 106 -12.22 -9.22 -1.55
C LEU A 106 -11.68 -8.17 -0.57
N TRP A 107 -12.50 -7.78 0.41
CA TRP A 107 -12.08 -6.85 1.45
C TRP A 107 -10.95 -7.41 2.31
N ILE A 108 -11.10 -8.65 2.80
CA ILE A 108 -10.05 -9.31 3.60
C ILE A 108 -8.77 -9.49 2.77
N LYS A 109 -8.90 -9.89 1.50
CA LYS A 109 -7.79 -10.04 0.55
C LYS A 109 -7.03 -8.71 0.37
N GLN A 110 -7.75 -7.61 0.17
CA GLN A 110 -7.17 -6.26 0.06
C GLN A 110 -6.39 -5.87 1.33
N GLN A 111 -6.93 -6.12 2.53
CA GLN A 111 -6.27 -5.77 3.79
C GLN A 111 -5.01 -6.61 4.05
N ILE A 112 -5.08 -7.92 3.80
CA ILE A 112 -3.94 -8.83 3.97
C ILE A 112 -2.81 -8.46 3.01
N LEU A 113 -3.13 -8.29 1.72
CA LEU A 113 -2.12 -7.90 0.73
C LEU A 113 -1.53 -6.53 1.02
N SER A 114 -2.32 -5.57 1.51
CA SER A 114 -1.80 -4.26 1.91
C SER A 114 -0.69 -4.40 2.94
N ARG A 115 -0.91 -5.25 3.94
CA ARG A 115 0.07 -5.52 5.00
C ARG A 115 1.26 -6.33 4.51
N GLU A 116 1.02 -7.35 3.68
CA GLU A 116 2.09 -8.21 3.15
C GLU A 116 3.01 -7.43 2.20
N LEU A 117 2.43 -6.70 1.24
CA LEU A 117 3.17 -5.92 0.26
C LEU A 117 3.91 -4.75 0.93
N GLU A 118 3.38 -4.15 2.00
CA GLU A 118 4.13 -3.18 2.81
C GLU A 118 5.47 -3.75 3.28
N ILE A 119 5.48 -4.99 3.80
CA ILE A 119 6.69 -5.67 4.28
C ILE A 119 7.61 -6.01 3.10
N ILE A 120 7.08 -6.60 2.03
CA ILE A 120 7.86 -6.98 0.85
C ILE A 120 8.52 -5.76 0.23
N ASN A 121 7.76 -4.69 0.00
CA ASN A 121 8.26 -3.45 -0.56
C ASN A 121 9.33 -2.81 0.35
N SER A 122 9.21 -2.91 1.67
CA SER A 122 10.26 -2.46 2.60
C SER A 122 11.57 -3.22 2.36
N LEU A 123 11.50 -4.55 2.25
CA LEU A 123 12.68 -5.39 2.07
C LEU A 123 13.33 -5.21 0.69
N LEU A 124 12.52 -4.94 -0.34
CA LEU A 124 13.01 -4.72 -1.72
C LEU A 124 13.50 -3.29 -1.97
N CYS A 125 12.90 -2.29 -1.32
CA CYS A 125 13.26 -0.89 -1.54
C CYS A 125 14.58 -0.51 -0.87
N GLY A 126 14.83 -1.00 0.36
CA GLY A 126 16.05 -0.67 1.12
C GLY A 126 17.36 -0.88 0.36
N PRO A 127 17.58 -2.03 -0.30
CA PRO A 127 18.78 -2.31 -1.08
C PRO A 127 18.96 -1.44 -2.33
N CYS A 128 17.88 -0.91 -2.92
CA CYS A 128 17.95 -0.13 -4.16
C CYS A 128 18.67 1.22 -4.04
N GLY A 129 18.73 1.80 -2.84
CA GLY A 129 19.18 3.20 -2.68
C GLY A 129 18.38 4.20 -3.53
N CYS A 130 17.16 3.84 -3.92
CA CYS A 130 16.29 4.66 -4.74
C CYS A 130 15.68 5.77 -3.89
N VAL A 131 15.71 6.99 -4.40
CA VAL A 131 15.24 8.18 -3.67
C VAL A 131 14.05 8.86 -4.35
N LEU A 132 13.47 8.22 -5.37
CA LEU A 132 12.43 8.83 -6.21
C LEU A 132 11.16 9.24 -5.44
N CYS A 133 10.83 8.54 -4.35
CA CYS A 133 9.71 8.90 -3.47
C CYS A 133 10.10 9.89 -2.36
N CYS A 134 11.37 10.28 -2.29
CA CYS A 134 11.94 11.16 -1.27
C CYS A 134 12.39 12.51 -1.84
N THR A 135 12.06 12.82 -3.10
CA THR A 135 12.50 14.04 -3.78
C THR A 135 11.32 14.72 -4.45
N GLY A 136 11.34 16.05 -4.47
CA GLY A 136 10.42 16.83 -5.28
C GLY A 136 10.71 16.69 -6.78
N PRO A 137 9.83 17.24 -7.64
CA PRO A 137 10.00 17.20 -9.09
C PRO A 137 11.33 17.82 -9.54
N ASN A 138 11.91 17.32 -10.63
CA ASN A 138 13.15 17.83 -11.23
C ASN A 138 14.32 17.93 -10.24
N SER A 139 14.42 16.96 -9.34
CA SER A 139 15.56 16.85 -8.43
C SER A 139 16.79 16.32 -9.17
N ARG A 140 17.98 16.51 -8.57
CA ARG A 140 19.24 15.92 -9.05
C ARG A 140 19.22 14.39 -9.22
N PHE A 141 18.21 13.71 -8.68
CA PHE A 141 18.07 12.26 -8.73
C PHE A 141 17.14 11.77 -9.85
N ASP A 142 16.38 12.67 -10.50
CA ASP A 142 15.48 12.27 -11.60
C ASP A 142 16.27 11.85 -12.85
N GLU A 143 17.41 12.50 -13.15
CA GLU A 143 18.31 12.07 -14.23
C GLU A 143 18.84 10.64 -14.02
N ALA A 144 19.21 10.31 -12.77
CA ALA A 144 19.70 8.97 -12.39
C ALA A 144 18.63 7.87 -12.52
N SER A 145 17.34 8.24 -12.57
CA SER A 145 16.24 7.30 -12.79
C SER A 145 16.00 6.93 -14.25
N GLY A 146 16.71 7.60 -15.17
CA GLY A 146 16.53 7.48 -16.61
C GLY A 146 15.41 8.35 -17.18
N PHE A 147 14.80 9.23 -16.38
CA PHE A 147 13.82 10.21 -16.84
C PHE A 147 14.53 11.35 -17.58
N LYS A 148 14.22 11.52 -18.87
CA LYS A 148 14.75 12.58 -19.74
C LYS A 148 13.64 13.58 -20.03
N GLY A 149 13.40 14.51 -19.13
CA GLY A 149 12.37 15.54 -19.29
C GLY A 149 12.16 16.39 -18.04
N ARG A 150 11.29 17.40 -18.15
CA ARG A 150 10.80 18.16 -17.00
C ARG A 150 9.47 17.56 -16.55
N MET A 151 9.34 17.23 -15.27
CA MET A 151 8.08 16.76 -14.69
C MET A 151 7.03 17.88 -14.76
N LYS A 152 5.78 17.53 -15.11
CA LYS A 152 4.66 18.49 -15.16
C LYS A 152 4.20 18.93 -13.78
N GLN A 153 4.41 18.07 -12.77
CA GLN A 153 4.06 18.35 -11.39
C GLN A 153 4.96 19.46 -10.83
N GLU A 154 4.38 20.43 -10.13
CA GLU A 154 5.13 21.53 -9.50
C GLU A 154 5.64 21.17 -8.10
N PHE A 155 5.03 20.18 -7.45
CA PHE A 155 5.43 19.63 -6.17
C PHE A 155 5.05 18.14 -6.06
N PHE A 156 5.67 17.48 -5.09
CA PHE A 156 5.27 16.16 -4.62
C PHE A 156 4.68 16.28 -3.20
N GLU A 157 3.63 15.52 -2.91
CA GLU A 157 2.91 15.55 -1.64
C GLU A 157 3.06 14.20 -0.96
N ILE A 158 3.43 14.23 0.32
CA ILE A 158 3.47 13.06 1.19
C ILE A 158 2.42 13.28 2.28
N PRO A 159 1.22 12.68 2.17
CA PRO A 159 0.22 12.72 3.24
C PRO A 159 0.79 12.11 4.53
N LEU A 160 0.50 12.75 5.66
CA LEU A 160 0.99 12.38 6.98
C LEU A 160 -0.18 12.13 7.93
N GLY A 161 -0.06 11.13 8.79
CA GLY A 161 -0.88 11.00 9.98
C GLY A 161 -0.54 12.07 11.02
N ASP A 162 -1.46 12.34 11.95
CA ASP A 162 -1.28 13.35 13.00
C ASP A 162 -0.05 13.10 13.88
N ASN A 163 0.35 11.84 14.07
CA ASN A 163 1.54 11.45 14.81
C ASN A 163 2.82 11.38 13.97
N GLU A 164 2.72 11.58 12.65
CA GLU A 164 3.86 11.50 11.72
C GLU A 164 4.46 12.89 11.44
N ILE A 165 3.77 13.98 11.81
CA ILE A 165 4.28 15.35 11.67
C ILE A 165 5.57 15.58 12.45
N ASP A 166 5.70 14.96 13.63
CA ASP A 166 6.88 15.09 14.49
C ASP A 166 8.09 14.30 13.97
N LEU A 167 7.89 13.50 12.91
CA LEU A 167 9.00 12.96 12.15
C LEU A 167 9.70 14.05 11.34
N PHE A 168 9.22 15.28 11.23
CA PHE A 168 9.87 16.30 10.41
C PHE A 168 10.10 17.58 11.22
N ASP A 169 11.36 17.99 11.32
CA ASP A 169 11.78 19.23 12.01
C ASP A 169 11.89 20.37 10.99
N ILE A 170 10.75 20.79 10.45
CA ILE A 170 10.62 21.85 9.45
C ILE A 170 9.40 22.74 9.75
N SER A 171 9.31 23.88 9.06
CA SER A 171 8.19 24.83 9.14
C SER A 171 6.82 24.16 8.98
N ARG A 172 5.85 24.62 9.77
CA ARG A 172 4.45 24.15 9.75
C ARG A 172 3.51 25.31 9.42
N VAL A 173 2.60 25.10 8.48
CA VAL A 173 1.51 26.02 8.14
C VAL A 173 0.20 25.39 8.54
N ASP A 174 -0.42 25.99 9.56
CA ASP A 174 -1.70 25.57 10.10
C ASP A 174 -2.57 26.81 10.33
N THR A 175 -3.27 27.23 9.27
CA THR A 175 -4.12 28.42 9.28
C THR A 175 -5.54 28.07 8.89
N ALA A 176 -6.50 28.95 9.17
CA ALA A 176 -7.88 28.75 8.72
C ALA A 176 -7.97 28.64 7.19
N GLU A 177 -7.10 29.35 6.46
CA GLU A 177 -7.04 29.30 5.01
C GLU A 177 -6.48 27.97 4.49
N SER A 178 -5.38 27.47 5.09
CA SER A 178 -4.82 26.17 4.68
C SER A 178 -5.82 25.04 4.93
N ARG A 179 -6.53 25.06 6.07
CA ARG A 179 -7.56 24.06 6.43
C ARG A 179 -8.81 24.11 5.56
N ALA A 180 -9.04 25.19 4.81
CA ALA A 180 -10.15 25.32 3.88
C ALA A 180 -9.81 24.86 2.45
N LEU A 181 -8.56 24.45 2.21
CA LEU A 181 -8.04 24.07 0.91
C LEU A 181 -7.38 22.69 0.96
N THR A 182 -7.18 22.11 -0.23
CA THR A 182 -6.31 20.96 -0.43
C THR A 182 -5.07 21.40 -1.20
N ALA A 183 -4.03 20.57 -1.21
CA ALA A 183 -2.84 20.82 -2.05
C ALA A 183 -3.17 20.94 -3.55
N ARG A 184 -4.35 20.46 -3.99
CA ARG A 184 -4.81 20.48 -5.39
C ARG A 184 -5.82 21.59 -5.68
N SER A 185 -6.16 22.42 -4.71
CA SER A 185 -7.11 23.52 -4.90
C SER A 185 -6.62 24.52 -5.96
N ASN A 186 -7.57 25.06 -6.73
CA ASN A 186 -7.34 26.13 -7.69
C ASN A 186 -8.35 27.27 -7.42
N PRO A 187 -7.89 28.48 -7.05
CA PRO A 187 -6.49 28.91 -6.93
C PRO A 187 -5.73 28.19 -5.80
N PRO A 188 -4.39 28.05 -5.92
CA PRO A 188 -3.58 27.46 -4.86
C PRO A 188 -3.44 28.41 -3.67
N LEU A 189 -3.25 27.84 -2.47
CA LEU A 189 -2.92 28.61 -1.26
C LEU A 189 -1.71 29.52 -1.53
N GLN A 190 -1.85 30.81 -1.21
CA GLN A 190 -0.77 31.78 -1.31
C GLN A 190 -0.04 31.91 0.01
N LEU A 191 1.29 31.89 -0.02
CA LEU A 191 2.15 32.27 1.09
C LEU A 191 2.89 33.54 0.69
N GLY A 192 2.46 34.68 1.25
CA GLY A 192 2.93 35.99 0.79
C GLY A 192 2.44 36.28 -0.63
N GLN A 193 3.37 36.40 -1.59
CA GLN A 193 3.07 36.71 -3.00
C GLN A 193 3.25 35.52 -3.95
N ALA A 194 3.49 34.32 -3.42
CA ALA A 194 3.75 33.14 -4.22
C ALA A 194 2.89 31.96 -3.76
N PRO A 195 2.52 31.02 -4.66
CA PRO A 195 1.81 29.82 -4.27
C PRO A 195 2.69 28.95 -3.36
N PHE A 196 2.04 28.20 -2.46
CA PHE A 196 2.72 27.42 -1.41
C PHE A 196 3.89 26.55 -1.93
N TYR A 197 3.75 25.94 -3.11
CA TYR A 197 4.77 25.06 -3.72
C TYR A 197 5.96 25.78 -4.36
N LYS A 198 6.01 27.12 -4.34
CA LYS A 198 7.20 27.91 -4.73
C LYS A 198 8.04 28.36 -3.54
N ASN A 199 7.65 27.97 -2.32
CA ASN A 199 8.38 28.24 -1.09
C ASN A 199 9.25 27.04 -0.69
N GLU A 200 9.88 27.10 0.49
CA GLU A 200 10.64 25.99 1.05
C GLU A 200 9.75 24.78 1.41
N MET A 201 10.37 23.61 1.57
CA MET A 201 9.68 22.42 2.09
C MET A 201 8.99 22.73 3.42
N THR A 202 7.70 22.43 3.51
CA THR A 202 6.86 22.84 4.63
C THR A 202 5.80 21.77 4.88
N LEU A 203 5.41 21.59 6.14
CA LEU A 203 4.24 20.80 6.51
C LEU A 203 2.99 21.68 6.44
N PHE A 204 1.95 21.21 5.75
CA PHE A 204 0.67 21.93 5.67
C PHE A 204 -0.46 21.11 6.28
N HIS A 205 -1.31 21.78 7.04
CA HIS A 205 -2.59 21.24 7.47
C HIS A 205 -3.67 21.68 6.47
N TRP A 206 -4.06 20.73 5.62
CA TRP A 206 -5.11 20.88 4.61
C TRP A 206 -6.47 20.46 5.17
N GLU A 207 -7.53 20.70 4.40
CA GLU A 207 -8.88 20.16 4.65
C GLU A 207 -8.88 18.64 4.88
N ASN A 208 -8.04 17.91 4.13
CA ASN A 208 -7.95 16.45 4.16
C ASN A 208 -6.82 15.92 5.06
N GLY A 209 -6.24 16.76 5.93
CA GLY A 209 -5.23 16.38 6.92
C GLY A 209 -3.83 16.96 6.65
N TRP A 210 -2.83 16.40 7.32
CA TRP A 210 -1.45 16.86 7.21
C TRP A 210 -0.74 16.31 5.97
N SER A 211 0.16 17.11 5.40
CA SER A 211 1.11 16.62 4.39
C SER A 211 2.45 17.34 4.46
N LEU A 212 3.50 16.64 4.04
CA LEU A 212 4.78 17.23 3.67
C LEU A 212 4.75 17.58 2.18
N ILE A 213 4.98 18.85 1.86
CA ILE A 213 5.14 19.32 0.48
C ILE A 213 6.63 19.36 0.13
N LEU A 214 6.98 18.70 -0.98
CA LEU A 214 8.29 18.71 -1.59
C LEU A 214 8.24 19.51 -2.91
N PRO A 215 8.62 20.80 -2.89
CA PRO A 215 8.74 21.65 -4.08
C PRO A 215 9.75 21.12 -5.11
N GLU A 216 9.77 21.72 -6.30
CA GLU A 216 10.78 21.44 -7.34
C GLU A 216 12.22 21.50 -6.77
N GLY A 217 13.04 20.50 -7.09
CA GLY A 217 14.44 20.40 -6.66
C GLY A 217 14.66 19.97 -5.20
N SER A 218 13.59 19.87 -4.39
CA SER A 218 13.72 19.56 -2.96
C SER A 218 14.03 18.08 -2.68
N ILE A 219 14.56 17.82 -1.48
CA ILE A 219 14.90 16.49 -0.99
C ILE A 219 14.34 16.35 0.42
N CYS A 220 13.60 15.27 0.68
CA CYS A 220 13.03 14.95 1.98
C CYS A 220 14.09 15.09 3.09
N PRO A 221 13.80 15.82 4.19
CA PRO A 221 14.79 16.11 5.23
C PRO A 221 15.21 14.87 6.03
N ARG A 222 14.47 13.76 5.90
CA ARG A 222 14.85 12.46 6.46
C ARG A 222 15.67 11.59 5.52
N LEU A 223 16.00 12.06 4.32
CA LEU A 223 16.89 11.34 3.43
C LEU A 223 18.34 11.71 3.74
N ALA A 224 19.12 10.76 4.24
CA ALA A 224 20.54 10.97 4.51
C ALA A 224 21.30 11.25 3.19
N PRO A 225 22.06 12.35 3.11
CA PRO A 225 22.72 12.76 1.86
C PRO A 225 23.76 11.73 1.39
N ASP A 226 24.47 11.08 2.32
CA ASP A 226 25.58 10.18 2.01
C ASP A 226 25.10 8.77 1.66
N THR A 227 24.17 8.24 2.45
CA THR A 227 23.70 6.85 2.31
C THR A 227 22.49 6.73 1.40
N LYS A 228 21.83 7.85 1.06
CA LYS A 228 20.56 7.89 0.31
C LYS A 228 19.47 7.05 0.97
N ARG A 229 19.55 6.84 2.29
CA ARG A 229 18.58 6.08 3.08
C ARG A 229 17.75 7.01 3.95
N CYS A 230 16.50 6.64 4.16
CA CYS A 230 15.65 7.33 5.13
C CYS A 230 16.17 7.07 6.54
N THR A 231 16.48 8.12 7.30
CA THR A 231 17.00 8.02 8.67
C THR A 231 15.94 7.55 9.68
N VAL A 232 14.66 7.63 9.30
CA VAL A 232 13.53 7.10 10.08
C VAL A 232 12.89 5.91 9.38
N TYR A 233 13.66 5.07 8.67
CA TYR A 233 13.11 4.03 7.79
C TYR A 233 12.01 3.19 8.44
N ASP A 234 12.23 2.68 9.65
CA ASP A 234 11.25 1.83 10.35
C ASP A 234 10.02 2.61 10.83
N ASN A 235 10.17 3.91 11.07
CA ASN A 235 9.12 4.81 11.55
C ASN A 235 8.54 5.72 10.46
N ARG A 236 8.96 5.53 9.20
CA ARG A 236 8.60 6.42 8.08
C ARG A 236 7.08 6.53 7.94
N PRO A 237 6.55 7.62 7.35
CA PRO A 237 5.11 7.79 7.17
C PRO A 237 4.44 6.59 6.50
N GLU A 238 3.19 6.29 6.83
CA GLU A 238 2.45 5.13 6.31
C GLU A 238 2.48 5.07 4.78
N VAL A 239 2.28 6.22 4.12
CA VAL A 239 2.34 6.30 2.66
C VAL A 239 3.72 5.93 2.10
N CYS A 240 4.80 6.26 2.82
CA CYS A 240 6.17 5.89 2.46
C CYS A 240 6.45 4.39 2.70
N ARG A 241 5.59 3.67 3.43
CA ARG A 241 5.67 2.21 3.60
C ARG A 241 4.96 1.42 2.51
N LYS A 242 4.20 2.10 1.64
CA LYS A 242 3.48 1.52 0.52
C LYS A 242 4.21 1.65 -0.84
N PRO A 243 5.53 1.40 -1.03
CA PRO A 243 6.13 1.77 -2.31
C PRO A 243 6.03 0.64 -3.35
N GLN A 244 5.59 1.00 -4.55
CA GLN A 244 5.79 0.34 -5.87
C GLN A 244 5.11 -0.99 -6.19
N ILE A 245 4.66 -1.80 -5.24
CA ILE A 245 3.74 -2.92 -5.50
C ILE A 245 2.51 -2.76 -4.63
N PHE A 246 1.35 -2.62 -5.25
CA PHE A 246 0.10 -2.28 -4.59
C PHE A 246 -0.93 -3.40 -4.72
N PRO A 247 -1.68 -3.69 -3.65
CA PRO A 247 -2.91 -4.44 -3.78
C PRO A 247 -3.91 -3.61 -4.57
N TYR A 248 -4.31 -4.14 -5.72
CA TYR A 248 -5.37 -3.58 -6.55
C TYR A 248 -6.47 -4.63 -6.69
N VAL A 249 -6.84 -5.23 -5.54
CA VAL A 249 -7.99 -6.13 -5.45
C VAL A 249 -9.28 -5.32 -5.46
N LEU A 250 -9.25 -4.18 -4.77
CA LEU A 250 -10.32 -3.19 -4.72
C LEU A 250 -9.78 -1.82 -5.14
N GLU A 251 -10.42 -1.23 -6.15
CA GLU A 251 -10.19 0.14 -6.59
C GLU A 251 -11.21 1.08 -5.94
N LYS A 252 -10.76 2.18 -5.33
CA LYS A 252 -11.66 3.20 -4.79
C LYS A 252 -12.32 3.98 -5.93
N THR A 253 -13.65 4.09 -5.92
CA THR A 253 -14.39 4.95 -6.86
C THR A 253 -14.72 6.29 -6.19
N PRO A 254 -15.13 7.33 -6.93
CA PRO A 254 -15.59 8.59 -6.34
C PRO A 254 -16.96 8.45 -5.64
N ASP A 255 -17.65 7.32 -5.80
CA ASP A 255 -19.03 7.17 -5.38
C ASP A 255 -19.16 6.81 -3.90
N ILE A 256 -20.33 7.15 -3.36
CA ILE A 256 -20.74 6.87 -1.99
C ILE A 256 -22.08 6.15 -2.03
N ALA A 257 -22.17 5.01 -1.35
CA ALA A 257 -23.41 4.26 -1.17
C ALA A 257 -24.01 4.53 0.21
N LYS A 258 -25.32 4.35 0.32
CA LYS A 258 -26.04 4.43 1.60
C LYS A 258 -26.36 3.02 2.10
N ARG A 259 -25.86 2.68 3.29
CA ARG A 259 -26.16 1.39 3.94
C ARG A 259 -27.56 1.41 4.55
N SER A 260 -28.08 0.22 4.88
CA SER A 260 -29.42 0.02 5.45
C SER A 260 -29.66 0.76 6.78
N ASP A 261 -28.62 1.08 7.53
CA ASP A 261 -28.67 1.89 8.76
C ASP A 261 -28.53 3.40 8.49
N GLY A 262 -28.53 3.81 7.22
CA GLY A 262 -28.43 5.20 6.79
C GLY A 262 -27.00 5.73 6.67
N ALA A 263 -25.98 4.95 7.08
CA ALA A 263 -24.59 5.37 7.00
C ALA A 263 -24.11 5.49 5.55
N LEU A 264 -23.35 6.55 5.27
CA LEU A 264 -22.65 6.71 4.00
C LEU A 264 -21.35 5.89 4.03
N ILE A 265 -21.18 5.03 3.04
CA ILE A 265 -20.01 4.15 2.91
C ILE A 265 -19.38 4.30 1.51
N PRO A 266 -18.06 4.22 1.41
CA PRO A 266 -17.38 4.33 0.12
C PRO A 266 -17.71 3.14 -0.79
N VAL A 267 -17.73 3.40 -2.10
CA VAL A 267 -17.86 2.37 -3.13
C VAL A 267 -16.47 1.99 -3.64
N PHE A 268 -16.27 0.68 -3.84
CA PHE A 268 -15.07 0.12 -4.41
C PHE A 268 -15.40 -0.82 -5.56
N MET A 269 -14.59 -0.80 -6.61
CA MET A 269 -14.68 -1.73 -7.74
C MET A 269 -13.73 -2.90 -7.55
N ALA A 270 -14.24 -4.12 -7.74
CA ALA A 270 -13.45 -5.34 -7.72
C ALA A 270 -12.56 -5.45 -8.96
N ARG A 271 -11.27 -5.66 -8.75
CA ARG A 271 -10.23 -5.71 -9.78
C ARG A 271 -9.39 -6.99 -9.75
N ASN A 272 -9.17 -7.59 -8.58
CA ASN A 272 -8.35 -8.80 -8.40
C ASN A 272 -6.95 -8.73 -9.04
N LYS A 273 -6.29 -7.58 -8.90
CA LYS A 273 -5.00 -7.29 -9.52
C LYS A 273 -3.93 -6.92 -8.49
N ILE A 274 -2.68 -6.99 -8.92
CA ILE A 274 -1.55 -6.32 -8.28
C ILE A 274 -1.04 -5.25 -9.23
N LEU A 275 -0.90 -4.02 -8.74
CA LEU A 275 -0.33 -2.93 -9.53
C LEU A 275 1.12 -2.71 -9.12
N ALA A 276 2.05 -2.84 -10.05
CA ALA A 276 3.46 -2.58 -9.87
C ALA A 276 3.92 -1.34 -10.67
N VAL A 277 4.61 -0.41 -10.01
CA VAL A 277 5.07 0.84 -10.60
C VAL A 277 6.39 0.64 -11.32
N TRP A 278 6.33 0.68 -12.64
CA TRP A 278 7.46 0.39 -13.55
C TRP A 278 8.62 1.39 -13.45
N ASP A 279 8.38 2.57 -12.89
CA ASP A 279 9.43 3.56 -12.69
C ASP A 279 10.42 3.14 -11.59
N CYS A 280 10.05 2.19 -10.73
CA CYS A 280 10.92 1.69 -9.69
C CYS A 280 11.99 0.72 -10.23
N PRO A 281 13.28 0.92 -9.88
CA PRO A 281 14.36 0.03 -10.29
C PRO A 281 14.16 -1.45 -9.92
N TYR A 282 13.75 -1.78 -8.68
CA TYR A 282 13.54 -3.19 -8.32
C TYR A 282 12.32 -3.79 -9.03
N VAL A 283 11.29 -3.00 -9.31
CA VAL A 283 10.11 -3.52 -10.03
C VAL A 283 10.50 -3.94 -11.44
N ARG A 284 11.31 -3.13 -12.14
CA ARG A 284 11.83 -3.51 -13.47
C ARG A 284 12.71 -4.75 -13.41
N ARG A 285 13.59 -4.80 -12.41
CA ARG A 285 14.56 -5.89 -12.23
C ARG A 285 13.89 -7.20 -11.86
N LEU A 286 12.90 -7.17 -10.97
CA LEU A 286 12.24 -8.33 -10.36
C LEU A 286 10.84 -8.59 -10.94
N GLN A 287 10.58 -8.15 -12.18
CA GLN A 287 9.25 -8.23 -12.81
C GLN A 287 8.72 -9.67 -12.86
N HIS A 288 9.60 -10.66 -13.05
CA HIS A 288 9.22 -12.06 -13.17
C HIS A 288 8.79 -12.63 -11.82
N GLU A 289 9.52 -12.30 -10.75
CA GLU A 289 9.23 -12.71 -9.39
C GLU A 289 7.96 -12.05 -8.86
N ILE A 290 7.75 -10.77 -9.20
CA ILE A 290 6.50 -10.06 -8.89
C ILE A 290 5.32 -10.69 -9.65
N GLY A 291 5.51 -11.06 -10.92
CA GLY A 291 4.51 -11.77 -11.72
C GLY A 291 4.15 -13.13 -11.11
N ALA A 292 5.16 -13.93 -10.74
CA ALA A 292 4.96 -15.22 -10.10
C ALA A 292 4.25 -15.10 -8.74
N TYR A 293 4.60 -14.09 -7.93
CA TYR A 293 3.89 -13.79 -6.68
C TYR A 293 2.40 -13.49 -6.92
N ALA A 294 2.08 -12.70 -7.95
CA ALA A 294 0.70 -12.39 -8.32
C ALA A 294 -0.07 -13.64 -8.76
N GLU A 295 0.54 -14.48 -9.62
CA GLU A 295 -0.05 -15.72 -10.11
C GLU A 295 -0.34 -16.70 -8.98
N MET A 296 0.66 -16.99 -8.12
CA MET A 296 0.47 -17.84 -6.93
C MET A 296 -0.58 -17.27 -5.95
N SER A 297 -0.80 -15.96 -5.98
CA SER A 297 -1.83 -15.27 -5.18
C SER A 297 -3.23 -15.29 -5.83
N GLY A 298 -3.36 -15.85 -7.03
CA GLY A 298 -4.56 -15.82 -7.85
C GLY A 298 -4.96 -14.39 -8.24
N LEU A 299 -3.98 -13.61 -8.71
CA LEU A 299 -4.13 -12.20 -9.11
C LEU A 299 -3.41 -11.93 -10.44
N GLU A 300 -3.88 -10.93 -11.17
CA GLU A 300 -3.23 -10.47 -12.40
C GLU A 300 -2.22 -9.34 -12.09
N PRO A 301 -0.94 -9.43 -12.53
CA PRO A 301 0.02 -8.36 -12.38
C PRO A 301 -0.17 -7.28 -13.47
N ILE A 302 -0.18 -6.01 -13.07
CA ILE A 302 -0.19 -4.85 -13.95
C ILE A 302 1.06 -4.03 -13.69
N PHE A 303 1.86 -3.78 -14.74
CA PHE A 303 3.01 -2.89 -14.66
C PHE A 303 2.69 -1.55 -15.31
N LYS A 304 2.74 -0.46 -14.54
CA LYS A 304 2.36 0.88 -15.03
C LYS A 304 3.42 1.92 -14.70
N LYS A 305 3.67 2.86 -15.63
CA LYS A 305 4.46 4.06 -15.36
C LYS A 305 3.61 5.07 -14.56
N SER A 306 4.16 5.62 -13.49
CA SER A 306 3.53 6.62 -12.63
C SER A 306 3.92 8.05 -13.01
N LYS A 307 5.10 8.26 -13.62
CA LYS A 307 5.58 9.58 -14.05
C LYS A 307 5.42 9.76 -15.57
N THR A 308 4.35 10.42 -16.01
CA THR A 308 4.14 10.94 -17.40
C THR A 308 3.57 12.34 -17.35
#